data_AF-A0AAD7B704-F1
#
_entry.id   AF-A0AAD7B704-F1
#
_cell.length_a   1.000
_cell.length_b   1.000
_cell.length_c   1.000
_cell.angle_alpha   90.00
_cell.angle_beta   90.00
_cell.angle_gamma   90.00
#
_symmetry.space_group_name_H-M   'P 1'
#
loop_
_entity.id
_entity.type
_entity.pdbx_description
1 polymer ?
#
loop_
_entity_poly.entity_id
_entity_poly.type
_entity_poly.pdbx_seq_one_letter_code
_entity_poly.pdbx_strand_id
1 'polypeptide(L)' 'MTFDSNAWFNMVLDAPSEFGFTNVTGFCTCADPAGFFWYNTGHPTERVHQLLANAIEAELRSPTFIM' A
#
# COMPACT_ATOMS: atom_id res chain seq x y z
N MET A 1 -0.83 14.64 13.44
CA MET A 1 -0.36 14.09 12.17
C MET A 1 -1.55 13.57 11.40
N THR A 2 -1.63 13.89 10.12
CA THR A 2 -2.60 13.29 9.19
C THR A 2 -1.81 12.63 8.09
N PHE A 3 -2.03 11.33 7.87
CA PHE A 3 -1.46 10.60 6.73
C PHE A 3 -2.53 10.46 5.66
N ASP A 4 -2.31 11.01 4.47
CA ASP A 4 -3.24 10.89 3.35
C ASP A 4 -3.10 9.51 2.69
N SER A 5 -3.88 8.56 3.18
CA SER A 5 -3.89 7.21 2.62
C SER A 5 -4.40 7.20 1.18
N ASN A 6 -5.34 8.07 0.80
CA ASN A 6 -5.88 8.10 -0.56
C ASN A 6 -4.80 8.50 -1.57
N ALA A 7 -4.05 9.57 -1.28
CA ALA A 7 -2.94 10.00 -2.12
C ALA A 7 -1.85 8.91 -2.23
N TRP A 8 -1.54 8.23 -1.13
CA TRP A 8 -0.59 7.11 -1.14
C TRP A 8 -1.09 5.93 -1.98
N PHE A 9 -2.37 5.55 -1.85
CA PHE A 9 -2.97 4.50 -2.66
C PHE A 9 -2.91 4.83 -4.16
N ASN A 10 -3.25 6.07 -4.53
CA ASN A 10 -3.18 6.51 -5.93
C ASN A 10 -1.75 6.45 -6.47
N MET A 11 -0.75 6.92 -5.71
CA MET A 11 0.66 6.84 -6.10
C MET A 11 1.09 5.40 -6.43
N VAL A 12 0.72 4.43 -5.58
CA VAL A 12 1.07 3.03 -5.83
C VAL A 12 0.30 2.46 -7.03
N LEU A 13 -0.98 2.82 -7.19
CA LEU A 13 -1.82 2.35 -8.29
C LEU A 13 -1.49 2.98 -9.65
N ASP A 14 -0.85 4.15 -9.68
CA ASP A 14 -0.33 4.80 -10.89
C ASP A 14 0.93 4.11 -11.43
N ALA A 15 1.74 3.50 -10.56
CA ALA A 15 2.99 2.81 -10.90
C ALA A 15 3.12 1.42 -10.23
N PRO A 16 2.16 0.50 -10.40
CA PRO A 16 2.04 -0.70 -9.57
C PRO A 16 3.21 -1.69 -9.74
N SER A 17 3.83 -1.72 -10.91
CA SER A 17 4.98 -2.57 -11.20
C SER A 17 6.21 -2.19 -10.37
N GLU A 18 6.39 -0.91 -10.02
CA GLU A 18 7.50 -0.44 -9.17
C GLU A 18 7.39 -0.99 -7.74
N PHE A 19 6.17 -1.32 -7.31
CA PHE A 19 5.89 -1.87 -5.99
C PHE A 19 5.73 -3.40 -5.98
N GLY A 20 5.89 -4.03 -7.15
CA GLY A 20 5.81 -5.48 -7.33
C GLY A 20 4.41 -6.03 -7.58
N PHE A 21 3.45 -5.19 -7.97
CA PHE A 21 2.10 -5.62 -8.31
C PHE A 21 1.96 -5.84 -9.83
N THR A 22 1.40 -7.00 -10.19
CA THR A 22 1.08 -7.39 -11.56
C THR A 22 -0.43 -7.40 -11.80
N ASN A 23 -1.23 -7.39 -10.74
CA ASN A 23 -2.69 -7.34 -10.82
C ASN A 23 -3.27 -6.39 -9.77
N VAL A 24 -3.88 -5.29 -10.25
CA VAL A 24 -4.51 -4.25 -9.41
C VAL A 24 -6.03 -4.16 -9.56
N THR A 25 -6.62 -4.99 -10.41
CA THR A 25 -8.08 -4.97 -10.68
C THR A 25 -8.78 -6.24 -10.25
N GLY A 26 -8.07 -7.36 -10.17
CA GLY A 26 -8.56 -8.63 -9.67
C GLY A 26 -8.36 -8.79 -8.16
N PHE A 27 -8.93 -9.87 -7.63
CA PHE A 27 -8.88 -10.24 -6.21
C PHE A 27 -8.21 -11.62 -6.05
N CYS A 28 -7.44 -11.80 -4.98
CA CYS A 28 -6.91 -13.11 -4.61
C CYS A 28 -7.18 -13.41 -3.13
N THR A 29 -8.31 -14.08 -2.88
CA THR A 29 -8.65 -14.68 -1.58
C THR A 29 -7.92 -16.02 -1.40
N CYS A 30 -6.61 -16.01 -1.59
CA CYS A 30 -5.77 -17.19 -1.76
C CYS A 30 -4.64 -17.22 -0.73
N ALA A 31 -3.98 -18.37 -0.57
CA ALA A 31 -2.90 -18.54 0.41
C ALA A 31 -1.63 -17.73 0.06
N ASP A 32 -1.37 -17.52 -1.24
CA ASP A 32 -0.24 -16.73 -1.73
C ASP A 32 -0.75 -15.66 -2.72
N PRO A 33 -1.02 -14.44 -2.24
CA PRO A 33 -1.52 -13.35 -3.08
C PRO A 33 -0.39 -12.53 -3.72
N ALA A 34 0.79 -13.13 -3.95
CA ALA A 34 1.91 -12.44 -4.60
C ALA A 34 1.50 -11.78 -5.92
N GLY A 35 1.89 -10.51 -6.09
CA GLY A 35 1.56 -9.70 -7.25
C GLY A 35 0.15 -9.11 -7.27
N PHE A 36 -0.75 -9.51 -6.36
CA PHE A 36 -2.09 -8.92 -6.24
C PHE A 36 -2.09 -7.73 -5.26
N PHE A 37 -2.75 -6.66 -5.69
CA PHE A 37 -3.02 -5.52 -4.82
C PHE A 37 -4.19 -5.78 -3.87
N TRP A 38 -5.28 -6.35 -4.39
CA TRP A 38 -6.51 -6.57 -3.62
C TRP A 38 -6.68 -8.02 -3.18
N TYR A 39 -6.98 -8.22 -1.90
CA TYR A 39 -7.37 -9.52 -1.37
C TYR A 39 -8.84 -9.79 -1.68
N ASN A 40 -9.71 -8.81 -1.43
CA ASN A 40 -11.14 -8.85 -1.75
C ASN A 40 -11.67 -7.45 -2.10
N THR A 41 -12.98 -7.30 -2.19
CA THR A 41 -13.65 -6.05 -2.59
C THR A 41 -13.44 -4.85 -1.65
N GLY A 42 -12.92 -5.06 -0.44
CA GLY A 42 -12.69 -3.99 0.54
C GLY A 42 -11.32 -4.02 1.23
N HIS A 43 -10.50 -5.04 0.99
CA HIS A 43 -9.23 -5.23 1.70
C HIS A 43 -8.09 -5.43 0.71
N PRO A 44 -6.97 -4.71 0.88
CA PRO A 44 -5.77 -4.98 0.12
C PRO A 44 -5.02 -6.20 0.68
N THR A 45 -3.99 -6.66 -0.02
CA THR A 45 -3.17 -7.81 0.41
C THR A 45 -2.20 -7.44 1.53
N GLU A 46 -1.63 -8.46 2.20
CA GLU A 46 -0.59 -8.25 3.23
C GLU A 46 0.55 -7.38 2.72
N ARG A 47 0.98 -7.59 1.47
CA ARG A 47 2.05 -6.81 0.84
C ARG A 47 1.73 -5.31 0.82
N VAL A 48 0.50 -4.94 0.48
CA VAL A 48 0.07 -3.54 0.49
C VAL A 48 0.08 -2.99 1.91
N HIS A 49 -0.39 -3.76 2.90
CA HIS A 49 -0.35 -3.35 4.31
C HIS A 49 1.09 -3.11 4.80
N GLN A 50 2.05 -3.96 4.42
CA GLN A 50 3.46 -3.77 4.76
C GLN A 50 4.02 -2.48 4.15
N LEU A 51 3.72 -2.19 2.88
CA LEU A 51 4.16 -0.97 2.21
C LEU A 51 3.55 0.28 2.85
N LEU A 52 2.26 0.24 3.17
CA LEU A 52 1.55 1.36 3.82
C LEU A 52 2.10 1.62 5.23
N ALA A 53 2.38 0.56 6.00
CA ALA A 53 2.99 0.69 7.32
C ALA A 53 4.37 1.36 7.26
N ASN A 54 5.20 0.97 6.29
CA ASN A 54 6.52 1.59 6.08
C ASN A 54 6.41 3.08 5.69
N ALA A 55 5.42 3.45 4.88
CA ALA A 55 5.18 4.85 4.52
C ALA A 55 4.75 5.70 5.72
N ILE A 56 3.86 5.17 6.57
CA ILE A 56 3.46 5.82 7.82
C ILE A 56 4.65 5.92 8.78
N GLU A 57 5.48 4.88 8.89
CA GLU A 57 6.69 4.93 9.71
C GLU A 57 7.65 6.04 9.25
N ALA A 58 7.87 6.17 7.93
CA ALA A 58 8.71 7.23 7.38
C ALA A 58 8.17 8.63 7.71
N GLU A 59 6.85 8.82 7.64
CA GLU A 59 6.18 10.06 8.04
C GLU A 59 6.40 10.33 9.54
N LEU A 60 6.21 9.32 10.40
CA LEU A 60 6.37 9.43 11.86
C LEU A 60 7.80 9.75 12.29
N ARG A 61 8.78 9.31 11.51
CA ARG A 61 10.20 9.57 11.76
C ARG A 61 10.69 10.88 11.14
N SER A 62 9.88 11.56 10.34
CA SER A 62 10.32 12.75 9.61
C SER A 62 10.57 13.95 10.57
N PRO A 63 11.68 14.69 10.42
CA PRO A 63 12.10 15.74 11.38
C PRO A 63 11.09 16.87 11.57
N THR A 64 10.21 17.11 10.60
CA THR A 64 9.16 18.14 10.62
C THR A 64 8.18 17.98 11.81
N PHE A 65 8.17 16.82 12.48
CA PHE A 65 7.27 16.56 13.61
C PHE A 65 7.88 16.83 15.00
N ILE A 66 9.20 17.03 15.11
CA ILE A 66 9.87 17.34 16.40
C ILE A 66 10.32 18.83 16.40
N MET A 67 9.42 19.75 16.07
CA MET A 67 9.61 21.18 16.34
C MET A 67 8.29 21.87 16.64
#